data_AF-A0A524AQX8-F1
#
_entry.id   AF-A0A524AQX8-F1
#
_cell.length_a   1.000
_cell.length_b   1.000
_cell.length_c   1.000
_cell.angle_alpha   90.00
_cell.angle_beta   90.00
_cell.angle_gamma   90.00
#
_symmetry.space_group_name_H-M   'P 1'
#
loop_
_entity.id
_entity.type
_entity.pdbx_description
1 polymer ?
#
loop_
_entity_poly.entity_id
_entity_poly.type
_entity_poly.pdbx_seq_one_letter_code
_entity_poly.pdbx_strand_id
1 'polypeptide(L)'
;MPYEPEYTKRFLRDLKRYASLRKQVKKQIQRILEDPFASSKLLTKRRTDWRGKHSQRTTRDFRLFFAVCDECLKRSFKRKGYNACVGCEKTGSDNTVIFLAFGTHSIYDEEPPI
;
A
#
# COMPACT_ATOMS: atom_id res chain seq x y z
N MET A 1 -0.13 17.35 8.35
CA MET A 1 1.15 17.15 7.62
C MET A 1 0.90 16.05 6.59
N PRO A 2 1.39 16.19 5.35
CA PRO A 2 1.25 15.13 4.35
C PRO A 2 2.05 13.89 4.79
N TYR A 3 1.61 12.71 4.34
CA TYR A 3 2.32 11.46 4.58
C TYR A 3 3.60 11.39 3.74
N GLU A 4 4.56 10.62 4.23
CA GLU A 4 5.81 10.29 3.56
C GLU A 4 5.69 8.94 2.84
N PRO A 5 6.12 8.84 1.57
CA PRO A 5 6.05 7.59 0.83
C PRO A 5 7.29 6.71 1.05
N GLU A 6 7.06 5.43 1.32
CA GLU A 6 8.06 4.38 1.15
C GLU A 6 7.68 3.44 0.02
N TYR A 7 8.67 2.91 -0.71
CA TYR A 7 8.43 2.07 -1.88
C TYR A 7 9.15 0.74 -1.74
N THR A 8 8.39 -0.36 -1.82
CA THR A 8 9.00 -1.69 -1.86
C THR A 8 9.69 -1.98 -3.20
N LYS A 9 10.63 -2.93 -3.22
CA LYS A 9 11.27 -3.40 -4.46
C LYS A 9 10.25 -3.93 -5.46
N ARG A 10 9.19 -4.60 -5.00
CA ARG A 10 8.11 -5.10 -5.86
C ARG A 10 7.37 -3.95 -6.52
N PHE A 11 6.95 -2.95 -5.74
CA PHE A 11 6.29 -1.76 -6.27
C PHE A 11 7.12 -1.06 -7.36
N LEU A 12 8.42 -0.89 -7.14
CA LEU A 12 9.31 -0.28 -8.14
C LEU A 12 9.42 -1.12 -9.42
N ARG A 13 9.41 -2.45 -9.32
CA ARG A 13 9.34 -3.35 -10.49
C ARG A 13 8.02 -3.24 -11.23
N ASP A 14 6.91 -3.15 -10.51
CA ASP A 14 5.57 -2.99 -11.09
C ASP A 14 5.46 -1.66 -11.85
N LEU A 15 5.95 -0.56 -11.27
CA LEU A 15 6.05 0.73 -11.95
C LEU A 15 6.93 0.66 -13.20
N LYS A 16 7.99 -0.15 -13.17
CA LYS A 16 8.84 -0.37 -14.34
C LYS A 16 8.07 -1.10 -15.43
N ARG A 17 7.40 -2.20 -15.09
CA ARG A 17 6.60 -3.05 -15.98
C ARG A 17 5.45 -2.28 -16.64
N TYR A 18 4.73 -1.47 -15.87
CA TYR A 18 3.59 -0.70 -16.35
C TYR A 18 3.97 0.77 -16.60
N ALA A 19 5.00 0.97 -17.42
CA ALA A 19 5.60 2.28 -17.65
C ALA A 19 4.61 3.34 -18.17
N SER A 20 3.66 2.92 -19.00
CA SER A 20 2.60 3.78 -19.57
C SER A 20 1.70 4.41 -18.51
N LEU A 21 1.51 3.74 -17.37
CA LEU A 21 0.65 4.22 -16.29
C LEU A 21 1.39 5.04 -15.23
N ARG A 22 2.72 5.19 -15.33
CA ARG A 22 3.55 5.87 -14.31
C ARG A 22 3.05 7.28 -13.98
N LYS A 23 2.65 8.07 -14.98
CA LYS A 23 2.14 9.44 -14.76
C LYS A 23 0.87 9.42 -13.92
N GLN A 24 -0.03 8.48 -14.17
CA GLN A 24 -1.27 8.34 -13.42
C GLN A 24 -1.03 7.82 -12.00
N VAL A 25 -0.13 6.85 -11.84
CA VAL A 25 0.25 6.32 -10.53
C VAL A 25 0.90 7.41 -9.67
N LYS A 26 1.80 8.24 -10.22
CA LYS A 26 2.38 9.38 -9.49
C LYS A 26 1.34 10.36 -8.97
N LYS A 27 0.34 10.71 -9.79
CA LYS A 27 -0.78 11.57 -9.35
C LYS A 27 -1.60 10.93 -8.24
N GLN A 28 -1.78 9.61 -8.27
CA GLN A 28 -2.48 8.90 -7.20
C GLN A 28 -1.65 8.81 -5.93
N ILE A 29 -0.34 8.57 -6.01
CA ILE A 29 0.55 8.61 -4.86
C ILE A 29 0.41 9.97 -4.16
N GLN A 30 0.47 11.08 -4.89
CA GLN A 30 0.30 12.41 -4.29
C GLN A 30 -1.01 12.55 -3.51
N ARG A 31 -2.14 12.11 -4.10
CA ARG A 31 -3.45 12.10 -3.42
C ARG A 31 -3.50 11.20 -2.19
N ILE A 32 -2.85 10.03 -2.26
CA ILE A 32 -2.76 9.10 -1.13
C ILE A 32 -1.93 9.71 0.00
N LEU A 33 -0.89 10.48 -0.32
CA LEU A 33 -0.08 11.14 0.69
C LEU A 33 -0.78 12.35 1.33
N GLU A 34 -1.71 12.99 0.62
CA GLU A 34 -2.58 14.03 1.18
C GLU A 34 -3.59 13.44 2.16
N ASP A 35 -4.30 12.38 1.76
CA ASP A 35 -5.22 11.62 2.61
C ASP A 35 -5.30 10.15 2.17
N PRO A 36 -4.63 9.24 2.90
CA PRO A 36 -4.60 7.82 2.53
C PRO A 36 -5.92 7.10 2.77
N PHE A 37 -6.88 7.70 3.48
CA PHE A 37 -8.16 7.08 3.82
C PHE A 37 -9.32 7.57 2.95
N ALA A 38 -9.23 8.77 2.36
CA ALA A 38 -10.31 9.37 1.58
C ALA A 38 -10.81 8.53 0.39
N SER A 39 -9.92 7.82 -0.31
CA SER A 39 -10.25 7.12 -1.56
C SER A 39 -9.67 5.71 -1.65
N SER A 40 -9.37 5.12 -0.50
CA SER A 40 -8.85 3.77 -0.36
C SER A 40 -9.84 2.87 0.37
N LYS A 41 -9.70 1.57 0.16
CA LYS A 41 -10.48 0.55 0.85
C LYS A 41 -9.54 -0.36 1.65
N LEU A 42 -9.79 -0.46 2.95
CA LEU A 42 -9.12 -1.45 3.78
C LEU A 42 -9.50 -2.85 3.31
N LEU A 43 -8.49 -3.67 3.07
CA LEU A 43 -8.66 -5.01 2.56
C LEU A 43 -9.04 -5.98 3.68
N THR A 44 -10.00 -6.84 3.36
CA THR A 44 -10.38 -8.00 4.16
C THR A 44 -9.61 -9.23 3.68
N LYS A 45 -9.79 -10.37 4.37
CA LYS A 45 -9.22 -11.64 3.94
C LYS A 45 -9.67 -11.96 2.50
N ARG A 46 -8.71 -12.20 1.61
CA ARG A 46 -8.90 -12.62 0.21
C ARG A 46 -8.38 -14.06 0.08
N ARG A 47 -7.88 -14.44 -1.11
CA ARG A 47 -7.19 -15.71 -1.33
C ARG A 47 -5.86 -15.76 -0.57
N THR A 48 -5.06 -14.71 -0.67
CA THR A 48 -3.92 -14.45 0.24
C THR A 48 -4.27 -13.40 1.28
N ASP A 49 -3.48 -13.33 2.37
CA ASP A 49 -3.80 -12.44 3.49
C ASP A 49 -3.35 -10.99 3.23
N TRP A 50 -4.26 -10.20 2.68
CA TRP A 50 -4.09 -8.77 2.46
C TRP A 50 -4.65 -7.89 3.58
N ARG A 51 -5.05 -8.48 4.73
CA ARG A 51 -5.56 -7.69 5.85
C ARG A 51 -4.52 -6.67 6.31
N GLY A 52 -5.00 -5.55 6.84
CA GLY A 52 -4.13 -4.43 7.28
C GLY A 52 -3.50 -3.62 6.14
N LYS A 53 -3.86 -3.90 4.88
CA LYS A 53 -3.46 -3.14 3.70
C LYS A 53 -4.66 -2.45 3.08
N HIS A 54 -4.39 -1.38 2.34
CA HIS A 54 -5.35 -0.64 1.55
C HIS A 54 -5.20 -0.91 0.08
N SER A 55 -6.31 -0.82 -0.63
CA SER A 55 -6.38 -0.86 -2.08
C SER A 55 -7.05 0.41 -2.59
N GLN A 56 -6.44 1.07 -3.58
CA GLN A 56 -7.03 2.19 -4.30
C GLN A 56 -7.07 1.91 -5.80
N ARG A 57 -8.22 2.20 -6.42
CA ARG A 57 -8.41 2.00 -7.85
C ARG A 57 -7.67 3.06 -8.65
N THR A 58 -6.83 2.64 -9.59
CA THR A 58 -6.11 3.53 -10.51
C THR A 58 -6.85 3.66 -11.83
N THR A 59 -7.16 2.53 -12.47
CA THR A 59 -7.97 2.46 -13.70
C THR A 59 -9.10 1.44 -13.52
N ARG A 60 -9.78 1.01 -14.59
CA ARG A 60 -10.75 -0.09 -14.49
C ARG A 60 -10.13 -1.36 -13.93
N ASP A 61 -8.94 -1.71 -14.39
CA ASP A 61 -8.33 -3.00 -14.07
C ASP A 61 -7.18 -2.88 -13.08
N PHE A 62 -6.56 -1.70 -12.97
CA PHE A 62 -5.38 -1.49 -12.13
C PHE A 62 -5.71 -0.91 -10.76
N ARG A 63 -4.97 -1.39 -9.75
CA ARG A 63 -5.04 -0.92 -8.37
C ARG A 63 -3.65 -0.71 -7.77
N LEU A 64 -3.60 0.23 -6.85
CA LEU A 64 -2.49 0.48 -5.93
C LEU A 64 -2.76 -0.22 -4.61
N PHE A 65 -1.73 -0.87 -4.08
CA PHE A 65 -1.76 -1.52 -2.78
C PHE A 65 -0.74 -0.90 -1.86
N PHE A 66 -1.15 -0.53 -0.65
CA PHE A 66 -0.29 0.15 0.31
C PHE A 66 -0.66 -0.15 1.76
N ALA A 67 0.24 0.14 2.70
CA ALA A 67 -0.02 0.12 4.14
C ALA A 67 0.14 1.54 4.71
N VAL A 68 -0.63 1.87 5.74
CA VAL A 68 -0.48 3.13 6.48
C VAL A 68 0.08 2.81 7.86
N CYS A 69 1.22 3.41 8.22
CA CYS A 69 1.93 3.09 9.46
C CYS A 69 1.14 3.50 10.71
N ASP A 70 0.58 4.72 10.76
CA ASP A 70 -0.29 5.17 11.84
C ASP A 70 -1.48 4.20 12.07
N GLU A 71 -2.17 3.79 11.01
CA GLU A 71 -3.27 2.84 11.14
C GLU A 71 -2.80 1.46 11.64
N CYS A 72 -1.65 0.98 11.15
CA CYS A 72 -1.05 -0.26 11.61
C CYS A 72 -0.79 -0.26 13.12
N LEU A 73 -0.28 0.86 13.65
CA LEU A 73 -0.04 1.05 15.07
C LEU A 73 -1.36 1.13 15.85
N LYS A 74 -2.29 2.00 15.43
CA LYS A 74 -3.60 2.19 16.08
C LYS A 74 -4.42 0.90 16.15
N ARG A 75 -4.44 0.11 15.08
CA ARG A 75 -5.25 -1.12 14.98
C ARG A 75 -4.48 -2.39 15.34
N SER A 76 -3.21 -2.24 15.69
CA SER A 76 -2.29 -3.32 16.04
C SER A 76 -2.19 -4.39 14.94
N PHE A 77 -2.18 -3.98 13.66
CA PHE A 77 -2.12 -4.91 12.52
C PHE A 77 -0.83 -5.75 12.52
N LYS A 78 0.30 -5.17 12.93
CA LYS A 78 1.56 -5.92 13.11
C LYS A 78 1.42 -7.02 14.17
N ARG A 79 0.86 -6.71 15.35
CA ARG A 79 0.62 -7.72 16.41
C ARG A 79 -0.34 -8.83 15.98
N LYS A 80 -1.27 -8.52 15.08
CA LYS A 80 -2.21 -9.48 14.48
C LYS A 80 -1.59 -10.32 13.36
N GLY A 81 -0.32 -10.11 13.02
CA GLY A 81 0.39 -10.82 11.95
C GLY A 81 0.03 -10.35 10.53
N TYR A 82 -0.69 -9.24 10.38
CA TYR A 82 -1.13 -8.74 9.08
C TYR A 82 -0.05 -7.91 8.37
N ASN A 83 0.87 -7.33 9.12
CA ASN A 83 2.00 -6.56 8.63
C ASN A 83 3.29 -7.13 9.24
N ALA A 84 4.30 -7.39 8.41
CA ALA A 84 5.57 -8.00 8.83
C ALA A 84 6.77 -7.05 8.59
N CYS A 85 6.52 -5.74 8.59
CA CYS A 85 7.56 -4.73 8.41
C CYS A 85 8.67 -4.84 9.47
N VAL A 86 9.87 -5.17 8.99
CA VAL A 86 11.12 -5.23 9.75
C VAL A 86 11.51 -3.82 10.18
N GLY A 87 11.86 -3.61 11.46
CA GLY A 87 12.26 -2.29 11.97
C GLY A 87 11.12 -1.32 12.29
N CYS A 88 9.86 -1.73 12.20
CA CYS A 88 8.73 -0.93 12.71
C CYS A 88 8.73 -0.95 14.26
N GLU A 89 9.60 -0.11 14.85
CA GLU A 89 9.84 0.07 16.29
C GLU A 89 9.46 1.48 16.74
N LYS A 90 8.24 1.99 16.45
CA LYS A 90 7.82 3.33 16.90
C LYS A 90 8.78 4.52 16.57
N THR A 91 9.78 4.35 15.71
CA THR A 91 10.78 5.41 15.38
C THR A 91 10.61 5.98 13.96
N GLY A 92 9.63 5.51 13.21
CA GLY A 92 9.21 6.14 11.94
C GLY A 92 8.16 7.21 12.22
N SER A 93 8.12 8.26 11.40
CA SER A 93 7.03 9.24 11.45
C SER A 93 5.69 8.51 11.34
N ASP A 94 4.75 8.79 12.24
CA ASP A 94 3.40 8.17 12.21
C ASP A 94 2.75 8.34 10.82
N ASN A 95 3.12 9.41 10.11
CA ASN A 95 2.64 9.76 8.79
C ASN A 95 3.41 9.05 7.66
N THR A 96 3.65 7.74 7.73
CA THR A 96 4.27 6.99 6.62
C THR A 96 3.25 6.12 5.86
N VAL A 97 3.31 6.12 4.52
CA VAL A 97 2.58 5.22 3.64
C VAL A 97 3.56 4.34 2.85
N ILE A 98 3.45 3.03 3.02
CA ILE A 98 4.29 2.04 2.35
C ILE A 98 3.57 1.51 1.11
N PHE A 99 4.07 1.81 -0.08
CA PHE A 99 3.56 1.30 -1.35
C PHE A 99 4.12 -0.10 -1.66
N LEU A 100 3.23 -1.08 -1.72
CA LEU A 100 3.54 -2.50 -1.77
C LEU A 100 3.54 -3.04 -3.20
N ALA A 101 2.46 -2.79 -3.94
CA ALA A 101 2.30 -3.34 -5.29
C ALA A 101 1.41 -2.46 -6.16
N PHE A 102 1.57 -2.62 -7.47
CA PHE A 102 0.72 -1.98 -8.47
C PHE A 102 0.42 -2.95 -9.61
N GLY A 103 -0.85 -3.12 -9.96
CA GLY A 103 -1.21 -4.04 -11.04
C GLY A 103 -2.69 -4.39 -11.05
N THR A 104 -3.01 -5.47 -11.76
CA THR A 104 -4.39 -5.89 -11.99
C THR A 104 -4.96 -6.66 -10.81
N HIS A 105 -6.18 -7.19 -10.98
CA HIS A 105 -6.85 -8.04 -9.99
C HIS A 105 -6.07 -9.30 -9.59
N SER A 106 -5.13 -9.79 -10.41
CA SER A 106 -4.37 -11.01 -10.09
C SER A 106 -3.45 -10.87 -8.86
N ILE A 107 -3.15 -9.63 -8.43
CA ILE A 107 -2.30 -9.38 -7.25
C ILE A 107 -2.90 -10.00 -5.97
N TYR A 108 -4.23 -10.16 -5.88
CA TYR A 108 -4.89 -10.80 -4.74
C TYR A 108 -4.60 -12.31 -4.61
N ASP A 109 -4.06 -12.93 -5.66
CA ASP A 109 -3.65 -14.34 -5.67
C ASP A 109 -2.20 -14.51 -5.22
N GLU A 110 -1.44 -13.41 -5.11
CA GLU A 110 -0.04 -13.39 -4.70
C GLU A 110 0.09 -12.92 -3.24
N GLU A 111 1.12 -13.39 -2.53
CA GLU A 111 1.40 -12.90 -1.18
C GLU A 111 1.82 -11.42 -1.22
N PRO A 112 1.38 -10.61 -0.23
CA PRO A 112 1.83 -9.23 -0.15
C PRO A 112 3.35 -9.19 0.07
N PRO A 113 4.06 -8.25 -0.57
CA PRO A 113 5.49 -8.08 -0.30
C PRO A 113 5.67 -7.67 1.17
N ILE A 114 6.53 -8.40 1.87
CA ILE A 114 6.92 -8.16 3.25
C ILE A 114 7.96 -7.04 3.30
#